data_AF-A0A101JMG2-F1
#
_entry.id   AF-A0A101JMG2-F1
#
_cell.length_a   1.000
_cell.length_b   1.000
_cell.length_c   1.000
_cell.angle_alpha   90.00
_cell.angle_beta   90.00
_cell.angle_gamma   90.00
#
_symmetry.space_group_name_H-M   'P 1'
#
loop_
_entity.id
_entity.type
_entity.pdbx_description
1 polymer ?
#
loop_
_entity_poly.entity_id
_entity_poly.type
_entity_poly.pdbx_seq_one_letter_code
_entity_poly.pdbx_strand_id
1 'polypeptide(L)'
;MLRRAGLFGAAFAAAATLPAAARAAASESNDEQEFVYLVGDHHVHTQYSHDAKYTLAQAARRGAQHGLDWMVCTEHSNLGHDTTGAALEHADILNARAENPRTRPWPSPRSAGSPRRKPPATSTTP
;
A
#
# COMPACT_ATOMS: atom_id res chain seq x y z
N MET A 1 -14.96 37.21 -27.57
CA MET A 1 -14.28 35.98 -27.12
C MET A 1 -15.21 34.79 -27.37
N LEU A 2 -15.05 34.02 -28.47
CA LEU A 2 -15.78 32.76 -28.75
C LEU A 2 -15.26 32.15 -30.07
N ARG A 3 -13.99 31.74 -30.12
CA ARG A 3 -13.39 31.08 -31.30
C ARG A 3 -12.63 29.78 -30.98
N ARG A 4 -12.79 29.22 -29.78
CA ARG A 4 -12.02 28.04 -29.34
C ARG A 4 -12.86 26.86 -28.84
N ALA A 5 -14.19 26.94 -28.89
CA ALA A 5 -15.07 25.86 -28.44
C ALA A 5 -15.17 24.67 -29.42
N GLY A 6 -14.72 24.82 -30.68
CA GLY A 6 -14.88 23.80 -31.72
C GLY A 6 -13.80 22.71 -31.77
N LEU A 7 -12.64 22.91 -31.11
CA LEU A 7 -11.50 21.98 -31.28
C LEU A 7 -11.58 20.73 -30.39
N PHE A 8 -12.33 20.77 -29.29
CA PHE A 8 -12.47 19.63 -28.38
C PHE A 8 -13.39 18.53 -28.93
N GLY A 9 -14.34 18.86 -29.81
CA GLY A 9 -15.28 17.88 -30.38
C GLY A 9 -14.69 17.02 -31.51
N ALA A 10 -13.81 17.60 -32.33
CA ALA A 10 -13.23 16.89 -33.49
C ALA A 10 -12.22 15.80 -33.07
N ALA A 11 -11.49 16.00 -31.97
CA ALA A 11 -10.56 15.00 -31.44
C ALA A 11 -11.28 13.75 -30.92
N PHE A 12 -12.50 13.89 -30.38
CA PHE A 12 -13.27 12.76 -29.87
C PHE A 12 -13.86 11.90 -31.01
N ALA A 13 -14.25 12.52 -32.13
CA ALA A 13 -14.75 11.80 -33.30
C ALA A 13 -13.67 11.00 -34.03
N ALA A 14 -12.44 11.51 -34.12
CA ALA A 14 -11.31 10.80 -34.74
C ALA A 14 -10.81 9.61 -33.90
N ALA A 15 -10.97 9.65 -32.57
CA ALA A 15 -10.60 8.54 -31.69
C ALA A 15 -11.53 7.32 -31.82
N ALA A 16 -12.73 7.48 -32.41
CA ALA A 16 -13.68 6.39 -32.63
C ALA A 16 -13.36 5.53 -33.87
N THR A 17 -12.47 5.99 -34.76
CA THR A 17 -12.10 5.27 -36.00
C THR A 17 -10.71 4.65 -35.95
N LEU A 18 -10.01 4.72 -34.82
CA LEU A 18 -8.74 4.02 -34.65
C LEU A 18 -9.01 2.49 -34.63
N PRO A 19 -8.30 1.69 -35.43
CA PRO A 19 -8.39 0.23 -35.36
C PRO A 19 -8.14 -0.22 -33.93
N ALA A 20 -8.96 -1.15 -33.42
CA ALA A 20 -8.83 -1.70 -32.07
C ALA A 20 -7.41 -2.22 -31.75
N ALA A 21 -6.63 -2.58 -32.78
CA ALA A 21 -5.23 -2.98 -32.67
C ALA A 21 -4.30 -1.88 -32.14
N ALA A 22 -4.59 -0.59 -32.35
CA ALA A 22 -3.77 0.52 -31.86
C ALA A 22 -4.01 0.85 -30.37
N ARG A 23 -5.09 0.32 -29.77
CA ARG A 23 -5.30 0.33 -28.30
C ARG A 23 -4.52 -0.78 -27.60
N ALA A 24 -3.97 -1.75 -28.33
CA ALA A 24 -3.30 -2.94 -27.80
C ALA A 24 -1.76 -2.79 -27.75
N ALA A 25 -1.27 -1.58 -27.49
CA ALA A 25 0.15 -1.32 -27.23
C ALA A 25 0.37 -0.53 -25.93
N ALA A 26 -0.60 -0.57 -25.01
CA ALA A 26 -0.21 -0.55 -23.61
C ALA A 26 0.59 -1.84 -23.42
N SER A 27 1.89 -1.74 -23.15
CA SER A 27 2.71 -2.84 -22.68
C SER A 27 1.92 -3.59 -21.61
N GLU A 28 1.32 -4.73 -21.97
CA GLU A 28 0.87 -5.70 -20.99
C GLU A 28 2.15 -6.21 -20.34
N SER A 29 2.60 -5.50 -19.30
CA SER A 29 3.46 -6.10 -18.29
C SER A 29 2.59 -7.17 -17.61
N ASN A 30 2.41 -8.28 -18.31
CA ASN A 30 1.86 -9.53 -17.78
C ASN A 30 2.95 -10.23 -16.96
N ASP A 31 3.60 -9.46 -16.08
CA ASP A 31 4.00 -10.04 -14.82
C ASP A 31 2.66 -10.17 -14.08
N GLU A 32 2.13 -11.39 -13.98
CA GLU A 32 1.02 -11.70 -13.10
C GLU A 32 1.44 -11.33 -11.66
N GLN A 33 1.35 -10.04 -11.33
CA GLN A 33 1.68 -9.52 -10.03
C GLN A 33 0.66 -10.12 -9.07
N GLU A 34 1.13 -11.09 -8.29
CA GLU A 34 0.34 -11.68 -7.22
C GLU A 34 0.03 -10.58 -6.19
N PHE A 35 -1.20 -10.09 -6.22
CA PHE A 35 -1.69 -9.14 -5.23
C PHE A 35 -2.14 -9.89 -3.99
N VAL A 36 -1.79 -9.35 -2.83
CA VAL A 36 -2.25 -9.86 -1.53
C VAL A 36 -3.20 -8.84 -0.90
N TYR A 37 -4.23 -9.35 -0.22
CA TYR A 37 -5.08 -8.52 0.63
C TYR A 37 -4.39 -8.33 1.98
N LEU A 38 -4.26 -7.09 2.42
CA LEU A 38 -3.63 -6.72 3.69
C LEU A 38 -4.62 -5.98 4.58
N VAL A 39 -4.67 -6.34 5.86
CA VAL A 39 -5.46 -5.65 6.87
C VAL A 39 -4.68 -4.44 7.38
N GLY A 40 -5.29 -3.26 7.34
CA GLY A 40 -4.61 -2.01 7.62
C GLY A 40 -5.40 -1.04 8.47
N ASP A 41 -4.66 -0.21 9.21
CA ASP A 41 -5.19 0.98 9.88
C ASP A 41 -4.55 2.23 9.28
N HIS A 42 -5.36 3.05 8.61
CA HIS A 42 -4.87 4.18 7.83
C HIS A 42 -4.79 5.49 8.62
N HIS A 43 -5.28 5.53 9.86
CA HIS A 43 -5.32 6.76 10.64
C HIS A 43 -5.12 6.46 12.13
N VAL A 44 -3.86 6.47 12.56
CA VAL A 44 -3.50 6.22 13.96
C VAL A 44 -2.75 7.41 14.53
N HIS A 45 -3.14 7.84 15.71
CA HIS A 45 -2.41 8.83 16.50
C HIS A 45 -1.61 8.15 17.61
N THR A 46 -0.40 8.64 17.86
CA THR A 46 0.49 8.22 18.95
C THR A 46 0.88 9.44 19.77
N GLN A 47 1.72 9.30 20.79
CA GLN A 47 2.12 10.41 21.67
C GLN A 47 2.79 11.61 20.97
N TYR A 48 3.08 11.52 19.67
CA TYR A 48 3.45 12.67 18.84
C TYR A 48 2.26 13.61 18.54
N SER A 49 1.02 13.15 18.77
CA SER A 49 -0.21 13.94 18.83
C SER A 49 -0.64 14.31 20.25
N HIS A 50 -1.37 15.41 20.39
CA HIS A 50 -1.84 15.91 21.68
C HIS A 50 -3.05 15.13 22.23
N ASP A 51 -3.80 14.44 21.36
CA ASP A 51 -5.02 13.69 21.70
C ASP A 51 -4.77 12.18 21.93
N ALA A 52 -3.55 11.72 21.65
CA ALA A 52 -3.19 10.32 21.78
C ALA A 52 -2.67 9.96 23.17
N LYS A 53 -2.74 8.67 23.50
CA LYS A 53 -2.35 8.13 24.81
C LYS A 53 -1.20 7.13 24.75
N TYR A 54 -0.95 6.52 23.60
CA TYR A 54 -0.07 5.37 23.47
C TYR A 54 1.17 5.69 22.65
N THR A 55 2.29 5.08 22.99
CA THR A 55 3.52 5.14 22.18
C THR A 55 3.32 4.41 20.86
N LEU A 56 4.17 4.71 19.88
CA LEU A 56 4.20 4.00 18.61
C LEU A 56 4.44 2.50 18.79
N ALA A 57 5.36 2.12 19.68
CA ALA A 57 5.63 0.71 19.99
C ALA A 57 4.41 -0.01 20.60
N GLN A 58 3.64 0.66 21.46
CA GLN A 58 2.40 0.11 22.00
C GLN A 58 1.36 -0.11 20.91
N ALA A 59 1.16 0.88 20.04
CA ALA A 59 0.23 0.77 18.91
C ALA A 59 0.63 -0.35 17.94
N ALA A 60 1.91 -0.40 17.53
CA ALA A 60 2.43 -1.43 16.63
C ALA A 60 2.29 -2.85 17.22
N ARG A 61 2.62 -3.02 18.52
CA ARG A 61 2.46 -4.31 19.20
C ARG A 61 1.00 -4.76 19.24
N ARG A 62 0.07 -3.86 19.55
CA ARG A 62 -1.37 -4.18 19.56
C ARG A 62 -1.88 -4.48 18.16
N GLY A 63 -1.47 -3.70 17.16
CA GLY A 63 -1.79 -3.97 15.76
C GLY A 63 -1.35 -5.37 15.34
N ALA A 64 -0.09 -5.74 15.61
CA ALA A 64 0.41 -7.07 15.32
C ALA A 64 -0.32 -8.19 16.08
N GLN A 65 -0.71 -7.95 17.34
CA GLN A 65 -1.51 -8.90 18.14
C GLN A 65 -2.92 -9.12 17.57
N HIS A 66 -3.50 -8.11 16.93
CA HIS A 66 -4.86 -8.16 16.38
C HIS A 66 -4.89 -8.40 14.86
N GLY A 67 -3.75 -8.65 14.23
CA GLY A 67 -3.66 -9.04 12.82
C GLY A 67 -3.57 -7.89 11.83
N LEU A 68 -3.15 -6.68 12.24
CA LEU A 68 -2.78 -5.63 11.29
C LEU A 68 -1.48 -6.02 10.55
N ASP A 69 -1.52 -5.92 9.23
CA ASP A 69 -0.37 -6.08 8.34
C ASP A 69 0.35 -4.74 8.10
N TRP A 70 -0.36 -3.62 8.21
CA TRP A 70 0.20 -2.28 8.13
C TRP A 70 -0.58 -1.27 8.97
N MET A 71 0.07 -0.16 9.31
CA MET A 71 -0.58 1.00 9.91
C MET A 71 0.12 2.29 9.47
N VAL A 72 -0.62 3.41 9.53
CA VAL A 72 -0.09 4.75 9.24
C VAL A 72 -0.26 5.64 10.46
N CYS A 73 0.82 6.27 10.90
CA CYS A 73 0.80 7.34 11.89
C CYS A 73 0.41 8.65 11.21
N THR A 74 -0.67 9.27 11.67
CA THR A 74 -1.29 10.46 11.07
C THR A 74 -1.41 11.55 12.12
N GLU A 75 -0.27 11.95 12.68
CA GLU A 75 -0.24 12.85 13.82
C GLU A 75 -0.79 14.24 13.48
N HIS A 76 -1.41 14.92 14.46
CA HIS A 76 -1.82 16.32 14.28
C HIS A 76 -0.58 17.19 14.09
N SER A 77 -0.64 18.16 13.18
CA SER A 77 0.43 19.15 12.96
C SER A 77 0.58 20.07 14.17
N ASN A 78 1.26 19.56 15.20
CA ASN A 78 1.54 20.27 16.44
C ASN A 78 2.71 21.24 16.24
N LEU A 79 2.82 22.21 17.16
CA LEU A 79 3.97 23.12 17.20
C LEU A 79 5.26 22.31 17.30
N GLY A 80 6.17 22.50 16.35
CA GLY A 80 7.44 21.79 16.28
C GLY A 80 7.36 20.35 15.79
N HIS A 81 6.20 19.89 15.29
CA HIS A 81 6.12 18.57 14.64
C HIS A 81 7.03 18.52 13.40
N ASP A 82 7.04 19.57 12.59
CA ASP A 82 7.87 19.66 11.38
C ASP A 82 9.38 19.65 11.66
N THR A 83 9.80 20.33 12.74
CA THR A 83 11.21 20.54 13.07
C THR A 83 11.81 19.45 13.97
N THR A 84 11.00 18.86 14.86
CA THR A 84 11.47 17.88 15.86
C THR A 84 10.62 16.62 15.87
N GLY A 85 9.30 16.76 15.94
CA GLY A 85 8.38 15.62 16.11
C GLY A 85 8.51 14.56 15.02
N ALA A 86 8.59 14.97 13.76
CA ALA A 86 8.67 14.07 12.61
C ALA A 86 9.96 13.24 12.59
N ALA A 87 11.08 13.83 13.02
CA ALA A 87 12.35 13.12 13.09
C ALA A 87 12.36 12.07 14.20
N LEU A 88 11.79 12.41 15.37
CA LEU A 88 11.65 11.48 16.49
C LEU A 88 10.66 10.36 16.17
N GLU A 89 9.51 10.71 15.60
CA GLU A 89 8.50 9.76 15.13
C GLU A 89 9.11 8.78 14.10
N HIS A 90 9.88 9.29 13.14
CA HIS A 90 10.54 8.42 12.16
C HIS A 90 11.51 7.43 12.79
N ALA A 91 12.31 7.88 13.78
CA ALA A 91 13.20 6.99 14.52
C ALA A 91 12.42 5.89 15.26
N ASP A 92 11.30 6.23 15.89
CA ASP A 92 10.44 5.27 16.56
C ASP A 92 9.75 4.30 15.58
N ILE A 93 9.36 4.76 14.38
CA ILE A 93 8.84 3.88 13.32
C ILE A 93 9.88 2.81 12.95
N LEU A 94 11.15 3.19 12.81
CA LEU A 94 12.21 2.25 12.47
C LEU A 94 12.42 1.21 13.57
N ASN A 95 12.43 1.65 14.84
CA ASN A 95 12.54 0.77 16.00
C ASN A 95 11.35 -0.20 16.07
N ALA A 96 10.12 0.30 15.95
CA ALA A 96 8.92 -0.53 16.00
C ALA A 96 8.85 -1.54 14.85
N ARG A 97 9.34 -1.21 13.66
CA ARG A 97 9.45 -2.16 12.54
C ARG A 97 10.48 -3.26 12.80
N ALA A 98 11.57 -2.96 13.47
CA ALA A 98 12.56 -3.96 13.87
C ALA A 98 11.97 -4.93 14.92
N GLU A 99 11.17 -4.42 15.85
CA GLU A 99 10.51 -5.20 16.89
C GLU A 99 9.27 -5.98 16.40
N ASN A 100 8.61 -5.50 15.32
CA ASN A 100 7.38 -6.09 14.78
C ASN A 100 7.55 -6.48 13.29
N PRO A 101 8.21 -7.61 12.97
CA PRO A 101 8.48 -8.03 11.59
C PRO A 101 7.22 -8.28 10.75
N ARG A 102 6.06 -8.46 11.39
CA ARG A 102 4.75 -8.64 10.73
C ARG A 102 4.23 -7.37 10.07
N THR A 103 4.51 -6.19 10.62
CA THR A 103 4.03 -4.90 10.09
C THR A 103 5.03 -4.24 9.14
N ARG A 104 6.06 -4.97 8.72
CA ARG A 104 7.07 -4.49 7.77
C ARG A 104 6.46 -4.52 6.36
N PRO A 105 6.47 -3.39 5.61
CA PRO A 105 6.14 -3.42 4.20
C PRO A 105 7.05 -4.40 3.45
N TRP A 106 6.47 -5.07 2.47
CA TRP A 106 7.16 -5.91 1.49
C TRP A 106 8.46 -5.28 0.94
N PRO A 107 9.51 -6.07 0.61
CA PRO A 107 9.59 -7.54 0.64
C PRO A 107 10.11 -8.07 1.98
N SER A 108 9.40 -9.06 2.54
CA SER A 108 9.95 -9.90 3.61
C SER A 108 10.63 -11.14 2.98
N PRO A 109 11.66 -11.72 3.60
CA PRO A 109 12.38 -12.89 3.06
C PRO A 109 11.50 -14.12 2.77
N ARG A 110 10.27 -14.18 3.33
CA ARG A 110 9.31 -15.26 3.07
C ARG A 110 8.78 -15.28 1.63
N SER A 111 9.00 -14.21 0.88
CA SER A 111 8.69 -14.08 -0.55
C SER A 111 9.65 -14.82 -1.48
N ALA A 112 10.88 -15.02 -1.02
CA ALA A 112 11.92 -15.65 -1.81
C ALA A 112 11.83 -17.17 -1.64
N GLY A 113 10.90 -17.80 -2.38
CA GLY A 113 11.04 -19.20 -2.78
C GLY A 113 10.67 -20.27 -1.75
N SER A 114 9.42 -20.29 -1.28
CA SER A 114 8.85 -21.57 -0.81
C SER A 114 8.41 -22.38 -2.03
N PRO A 115 9.01 -23.55 -2.33
CA PRO A 115 8.59 -24.36 -3.47
C PRO A 115 7.14 -24.80 -3.25
N ARG A 116 6.27 -24.45 -4.22
CA ARG A 116 4.86 -24.87 -4.24
C ARG A 116 4.79 -26.39 -3.99
N ARG A 117 4.24 -26.80 -2.84
CA ARG A 117 3.87 -28.21 -2.63
C ARG A 117 2.81 -28.55 -3.67
N LYS A 118 3.13 -29.47 -4.58
CA LYS A 118 2.18 -30.03 -5.54
C LYS A 118 1.03 -30.64 -4.74
N PRO A 119 -0.24 -30.33 -5.03
CA PRO A 119 -1.36 -30.96 -4.34
C PRO A 119 -1.31 -32.48 -4.58
N PRO A 120 -1.67 -33.30 -3.58
CA PRO A 120 -1.70 -34.75 -3.75
C PRO A 120 -2.69 -35.10 -4.86
N ALA A 121 -2.28 -36.00 -5.76
CA ALA A 121 -3.15 -36.51 -6.80
C ALA A 121 -4.39 -37.14 -6.14
N THR A 122 -5.56 -36.66 -6.52
CA THR A 122 -6.83 -37.28 -6.15
C THR A 122 -6.84 -38.70 -6.72
N SER A 123 -6.73 -39.70 -5.85
CA SER A 123 -6.93 -41.10 -6.22
C SER A 123 -8.42 -41.29 -6.51
N THR A 124 -8.80 -41.19 -7.78
CA THR A 124 -10.07 -41.71 -8.25
C THR A 124 -9.82 -43.12 -8.74
N THR A 125 -10.26 -44.11 -7.97
CA THR A 125 -10.45 -45.47 -8.48
C THR A 125 -11.79 -45.98 -7.96
N PRO A 126 -12.65 -46.54 -8.84
CA PRO A 126 -14.00 -47.01 -8.51
C PRO A 126 -14.04 -48.25 -7.60
#